data_AF-A0A8T1VZJ1-F1
#
_entry.id   AF-A0A8T1VZJ1-F1
#
_cell.length_a   1.000
_cell.length_b   1.000
_cell.length_c   1.000
_cell.angle_alpha   90.00
_cell.angle_beta   90.00
_cell.angle_gamma   90.00
#
_symmetry.space_group_name_H-M   'P 1'
#
loop_
_entity.id
_entity.type
_entity.pdbx_description
1 polymer ?
#
loop_
_entity_poly.entity_id
_entity_poly.type
_entity_poly.pdbx_seq_one_letter_code
_entity_poly.pdbx_strand_id
1 'polypeptide(L)'
;MLPPPTTDIRMACFICSQLVDPRAPNFLIECHFCGRWLHGACAQVTEQDALLITKFACVDCRQQQHQTEKYQQPNNASNAPYDADALSYAPLPVHLSGYASEPARLRHKKNSASFRRLLGAAIYARSGVHLVPSQDLTPSFLQRNALDEPVLIAGGSHNIAGLNEAFPVIDAATVTELLAKNHSVRTTDVATQTRQQLTSAAWQSEISEAEQQENQLTLPNAEFRLLRTPLQSKVDAPVAVTQVDWHNLLPNNDDGSGSTGNATNPNVFGVFLGANAYLDFVVAPGGQCTWLSVTGGELWVYLIPPTKENTVAFRDWKSDPDFATAFLPEKTEKCIKDISRVQQRWKRSLVRCCWNYVMTS
;
A
#
# COMPACT_ATOMS: atom_id res chain seq x y z
N MET A 1 28.70 29.85 -5.25
CA MET A 1 27.23 29.92 -5.32
C MET A 1 26.81 29.35 -6.66
N LEU A 2 26.37 28.10 -6.67
CA LEU A 2 25.81 27.43 -7.85
C LEU A 2 24.28 27.41 -7.67
N PRO A 3 23.49 27.64 -8.73
CA PRO A 3 22.04 27.60 -8.63
C PRO A 3 21.59 26.16 -8.30
N PRO A 4 20.49 25.98 -7.55
CA PRO A 4 19.99 24.66 -7.21
C PRO A 4 19.49 23.93 -8.48
N PRO A 5 19.63 22.59 -8.56
CA PRO A 5 19.05 21.83 -9.65
C PRO A 5 17.52 21.88 -9.52
N THR A 6 16.92 22.65 -10.42
CA THR A 6 15.48 22.76 -10.60
C THR A 6 15.02 21.70 -11.59
N THR A 7 14.51 20.57 -11.09
CA THR A 7 13.62 19.71 -11.88
C THR A 7 12.47 19.26 -10.99
N ASP A 8 11.68 20.25 -10.61
CA ASP A 8 10.30 20.12 -10.16
C ASP A 8 9.51 19.58 -11.36
N ILE A 9 9.13 18.30 -11.38
CA ILE A 9 8.24 17.75 -12.42
C ILE A 9 6.86 18.33 -12.16
N ARG A 10 6.69 19.55 -12.65
CA ARG A 10 5.47 20.33 -12.59
C ARG A 10 4.46 19.70 -13.54
N MET A 11 3.57 18.86 -13.00
CA MET A 11 2.39 18.44 -13.75
C MET A 11 1.52 19.69 -13.98
N ALA A 12 1.12 19.95 -15.21
CA ALA A 12 0.26 21.08 -15.57
C ALA A 12 -1.03 20.56 -16.18
N CYS A 13 -2.14 21.26 -15.90
CA CYS A 13 -3.41 20.92 -16.48
C CYS A 13 -3.31 21.17 -17.98
N PHE A 14 -3.62 20.15 -18.77
CA PHE A 14 -3.47 20.24 -20.21
C PHE A 14 -4.30 21.36 -20.87
N ILE A 15 -5.41 21.76 -20.24
CA ILE A 15 -6.31 22.80 -20.77
C ILE A 15 -5.92 24.19 -20.26
N CYS A 16 -5.87 24.40 -18.95
CA CYS A 16 -5.61 25.75 -18.42
C CYS A 16 -4.13 26.07 -18.23
N SER A 17 -3.23 25.12 -18.48
CA SER A 17 -1.77 25.23 -18.28
C SER A 17 -1.34 25.65 -16.87
N GLN A 18 -2.29 25.73 -15.93
CA GLN A 18 -1.98 25.97 -14.53
C GLN A 18 -1.32 24.72 -13.96
N LEU A 19 -0.37 24.97 -13.06
CA LEU A 19 0.26 23.91 -12.29
C LEU A 19 -0.81 23.13 -11.55
N VAL A 20 -0.83 21.84 -11.84
CA VAL A 20 -1.65 20.88 -11.13
C VAL A 20 -0.81 20.46 -9.95
N ASP A 21 -1.20 20.93 -8.77
CA ASP A 21 -0.67 20.38 -7.51
C ASP A 21 -1.56 19.19 -7.12
N PRO A 22 -1.05 17.95 -7.12
CA PRO A 22 -1.79 16.80 -6.64
C PRO A 22 -2.21 16.90 -5.16
N ARG A 23 -1.68 17.89 -4.43
CA ARG A 23 -1.98 18.19 -3.02
C ARG A 23 -3.05 19.28 -2.85
N ALA A 24 -3.43 19.98 -3.92
CA ALA A 24 -4.49 20.98 -3.88
C ALA A 24 -5.89 20.31 -3.79
N PRO A 25 -6.89 20.97 -3.19
CA PRO A 25 -8.24 20.42 -3.03
C PRO A 25 -9.03 20.30 -4.35
N ASN A 26 -8.43 20.63 -5.48
CA ASN A 26 -9.10 20.65 -6.77
C ASN A 26 -9.20 19.22 -7.35
N PHE A 27 -10.40 18.83 -7.77
CA PHE A 27 -10.61 17.55 -8.46
C PHE A 27 -9.80 17.47 -9.76
N LEU A 28 -9.12 16.33 -9.96
CA LEU A 28 -8.29 16.03 -11.11
C LEU A 28 -8.67 14.69 -11.72
N ILE A 29 -8.68 14.63 -13.06
CA ILE A 29 -8.94 13.42 -13.84
C ILE A 29 -7.83 13.20 -14.87
N GLU A 30 -7.43 11.95 -15.05
CA GLU A 30 -6.42 11.52 -16.02
C GLU A 30 -7.09 10.96 -17.26
N CYS A 31 -6.61 11.35 -18.45
CA CYS A 31 -7.04 10.74 -19.69
C CYS A 31 -6.44 9.34 -19.85
N HIS A 32 -7.30 8.32 -20.04
CA HIS A 32 -6.87 6.93 -20.21
C HIS A 32 -5.97 6.72 -21.45
N PHE A 33 -6.19 7.51 -22.50
CA PHE A 33 -5.53 7.29 -23.80
C PHE A 33 -4.19 8.02 -23.94
N CYS A 34 -4.01 9.15 -23.24
CA CYS A 34 -2.80 9.97 -23.39
C CYS A 34 -2.07 10.27 -22.07
N GLY A 35 -2.59 9.82 -20.92
CA GLY A 35 -1.96 9.97 -19.60
C GLY A 35 -1.86 11.42 -19.10
N ARG A 36 -2.54 12.37 -19.75
CA ARG A 36 -2.53 13.79 -19.36
C ARG A 36 -3.53 14.06 -18.23
N TRP A 37 -3.16 14.94 -17.32
CA TRP A 37 -3.98 15.37 -16.18
C TRP A 37 -4.77 16.64 -16.48
N LEU A 38 -6.02 16.67 -16.04
CA LEU A 38 -6.93 17.79 -16.22
C LEU A 38 -7.68 18.09 -14.92
N HIS A 39 -7.92 19.36 -14.60
CA HIS A 39 -8.92 19.72 -13.60
C HIS A 39 -10.29 19.21 -14.02
N GLY A 40 -11.12 18.75 -13.09
CA GLY A 40 -12.50 18.37 -13.40
C GLY A 40 -13.27 19.49 -14.09
N ALA A 41 -13.12 20.72 -13.61
CA ALA A 41 -13.69 21.92 -14.24
C ALA A 41 -13.19 22.12 -15.68
N CYS A 42 -11.90 21.87 -15.94
CA CYS A 42 -11.34 21.96 -17.28
C CYS A 42 -11.82 20.81 -18.19
N ALA A 43 -11.92 19.60 -17.65
CA ALA A 43 -12.42 18.41 -18.34
C ALA A 43 -13.94 18.43 -18.55
N GLN A 44 -14.65 19.35 -17.90
CA GLN A 44 -16.12 19.36 -17.76
C GLN A 44 -16.63 18.03 -17.21
N VAL A 45 -15.89 17.47 -16.27
CA VAL A 45 -16.26 16.26 -15.54
C VAL A 45 -16.43 16.67 -14.10
N THR A 46 -17.62 16.47 -13.57
CA THR A 46 -17.86 16.59 -12.13
C THR A 46 -17.27 15.37 -11.43
N GLU A 47 -17.01 15.49 -10.13
CA GLU A 47 -16.65 14.32 -9.32
C GLU A 47 -17.71 13.21 -9.42
N GLN A 48 -18.99 13.60 -9.56
CA GLN A 48 -20.13 12.70 -9.72
C GLN A 48 -20.11 11.95 -11.07
N ASP A 49 -19.80 12.64 -12.17
CA ASP A 49 -19.68 12.01 -13.49
C ASP A 49 -18.52 11.02 -13.54
N ALA A 50 -17.40 11.36 -12.88
CA ALA A 50 -16.22 10.50 -12.82
C ALA A 50 -16.51 9.12 -12.22
N LEU A 51 -17.54 9.00 -11.36
CA LEU A 51 -17.98 7.74 -10.75
C LEU A 51 -18.46 6.71 -11.78
N LEU A 52 -19.03 7.19 -12.89
CA LEU A 52 -19.60 6.33 -13.93
C LEU A 52 -18.64 6.13 -15.10
N ILE A 53 -17.50 6.82 -15.12
CA ILE A 53 -16.55 6.79 -16.24
C ILE A 53 -15.56 5.64 -16.03
N THR A 54 -15.60 4.66 -16.93
CA THR A 54 -14.66 3.53 -16.94
C THR A 54 -13.39 3.85 -17.73
N LYS A 55 -13.51 4.63 -18.79
CA LYS A 55 -12.38 5.20 -19.53
C LYS A 55 -12.67 6.65 -19.85
N PHE A 56 -11.86 7.56 -19.31
CA PHE A 56 -11.99 8.97 -19.61
C PHE A 56 -11.19 9.33 -20.88
N ALA A 57 -11.87 9.87 -21.89
CA ALA A 57 -11.24 10.50 -23.04
C ALA A 57 -11.25 12.03 -22.86
N CYS A 58 -10.08 12.65 -22.82
CA CYS A 58 -9.95 14.11 -22.87
C CYS A 58 -10.40 14.67 -24.23
N VAL A 59 -10.53 15.98 -24.33
CA VAL A 59 -11.01 16.67 -25.55
C VAL A 59 -10.21 16.24 -26.80
N ASP A 60 -8.88 16.22 -26.73
CA ASP A 60 -8.01 15.80 -27.84
C ASP A 60 -8.23 14.33 -28.22
N CYS A 61 -8.29 13.43 -27.24
CA CYS A 61 -8.51 12.01 -27.50
C CYS A 61 -9.91 11.76 -28.10
N ARG A 62 -10.92 12.56 -27.73
CA ARG A 62 -12.23 12.54 -28.37
C ARG A 62 -12.19 12.95 -29.84
N GLN A 63 -11.32 13.90 -30.19
CA GLN A 63 -11.10 14.26 -31.60
C GLN A 63 -10.40 13.13 -32.38
N GLN A 64 -9.63 12.28 -31.70
CA GLN A 64 -9.01 11.08 -32.25
C GLN A 64 -9.95 9.85 -32.23
N GLN A 65 -11.25 10.06 -32.10
CA GLN A 65 -12.29 9.02 -32.03
C GLN A 65 -12.26 8.11 -30.79
N HIS A 66 -11.47 8.43 -29.75
CA HIS A 66 -11.61 7.77 -28.47
C HIS A 66 -12.87 8.25 -27.75
N GLN A 67 -13.61 7.34 -27.14
CA GLN A 67 -14.84 7.70 -26.42
C GLN A 67 -14.66 7.57 -24.93
N THR A 68 -15.34 8.45 -24.20
CA THR A 68 -15.52 8.26 -22.77
C THR A 68 -16.53 7.13 -22.56
N GLU A 69 -16.08 6.01 -22.01
CA GLU A 69 -16.94 4.88 -21.71
C GLU A 69 -17.57 5.09 -20.34
N LYS A 70 -18.90 4.93 -20.25
CA LYS A 70 -19.66 5.00 -18.99
C LYS A 70 -20.31 3.65 -18.66
N TYR A 71 -20.45 3.37 -17.37
CA TYR A 71 -21.19 2.19 -16.89
C TYR A 71 -22.71 2.32 -17.18
N GLN A 72 -23.34 1.24 -17.65
CA GLN A 72 -24.79 1.14 -17.88
C GLN A 72 -25.35 -0.11 -17.18
N GLN A 73 -26.39 0.05 -16.36
CA GLN A 73 -27.09 -1.08 -15.75
C GLN A 73 -27.97 -1.81 -16.80
N PRO A 74 -28.09 -3.14 -16.76
CA PRO A 74 -29.04 -3.86 -17.60
C PRO A 74 -30.49 -3.56 -17.21
N ASN A 75 -31.34 -3.31 -18.22
CA ASN A 75 -32.73 -2.81 -18.10
C ASN A 75 -33.72 -3.65 -17.27
N ASN A 76 -33.34 -4.84 -16.78
CA ASN A 76 -34.27 -5.78 -16.12
C ASN A 76 -34.08 -5.91 -14.59
N ALA A 77 -33.27 -5.07 -13.95
CA ALA A 77 -32.86 -5.26 -12.54
C ALA A 77 -33.20 -4.08 -11.61
N SER A 78 -34.28 -3.35 -11.88
CA SER A 78 -34.64 -2.12 -11.14
C SER A 78 -34.85 -2.30 -9.62
N ASN A 79 -34.95 -3.54 -9.12
CA ASN A 79 -35.16 -3.89 -7.71
C ASN A 79 -34.23 -5.01 -7.18
N ALA A 80 -33.18 -5.41 -7.91
CA ALA A 80 -32.24 -6.41 -7.41
C ALA A 80 -31.17 -5.77 -6.49
N PRO A 81 -30.68 -6.46 -5.44
CA PRO A 81 -29.51 -6.01 -4.69
C PRO A 81 -28.37 -5.72 -5.65
N TYR A 82 -27.65 -4.62 -5.41
CA TYR A 82 -26.51 -4.23 -6.22
C TYR A 82 -25.45 -5.34 -6.25
N ASP A 83 -25.29 -5.98 -7.41
CA ASP A 83 -24.31 -7.04 -7.62
C ASP A 83 -22.99 -6.45 -8.12
N ALA A 84 -22.10 -6.15 -7.17
CA ALA A 84 -20.76 -5.63 -7.45
C ALA A 84 -19.85 -6.64 -8.19
N ASP A 85 -20.17 -7.94 -8.13
CA ASP A 85 -19.39 -9.01 -8.76
C ASP A 85 -19.69 -9.10 -10.27
N ALA A 86 -20.88 -8.70 -10.72
CA ALA A 86 -21.29 -8.68 -12.13
C ALA A 86 -20.74 -7.48 -12.96
N LEU A 87 -20.13 -6.50 -12.30
CA LEU A 87 -19.56 -5.32 -12.96
C LEU A 87 -18.26 -5.68 -13.68
N SER A 88 -17.91 -4.96 -14.76
CA SER A 88 -16.55 -4.99 -15.35
C SER A 88 -15.59 -4.03 -14.63
N TYR A 89 -16.12 -3.03 -13.91
CA TYR A 89 -15.38 -2.10 -13.05
C TYR A 89 -16.25 -1.69 -11.84
N ALA A 90 -15.67 -1.65 -10.64
CA ALA A 90 -16.39 -1.30 -9.42
C ALA A 90 -16.45 0.24 -9.26
N PRO A 91 -17.63 0.88 -9.31
CA PRO A 91 -17.75 2.29 -8.96
C PRO A 91 -17.49 2.44 -7.47
N LEU A 92 -16.99 3.60 -7.11
CA LEU A 92 -16.63 3.88 -5.75
C LEU A 92 -17.78 4.45 -4.95
N PRO A 93 -17.92 4.01 -3.69
CA PRO A 93 -18.72 4.74 -2.73
C PRO A 93 -17.90 5.92 -2.20
N VAL A 94 -17.77 6.98 -2.99
CA VAL A 94 -17.46 8.29 -2.40
C VAL A 94 -18.79 9.01 -2.25
N HIS A 95 -19.33 8.95 -1.02
CA HIS A 95 -20.56 9.62 -0.59
C HIS A 95 -21.83 9.27 -1.39
N LEU A 96 -22.38 8.08 -1.12
CA LEU A 96 -23.75 7.66 -1.49
C LEU A 96 -24.87 8.46 -0.80
N SER A 97 -24.59 9.67 -0.29
CA SER A 97 -25.55 10.54 0.41
C SER A 97 -26.70 11.05 -0.48
N GLY A 98 -26.79 10.62 -1.74
CA GLY A 98 -27.86 11.01 -2.66
C GLY A 98 -28.92 9.94 -2.97
N TYR A 99 -28.70 8.66 -2.65
CA TYR A 99 -29.55 7.58 -3.20
C TYR A 99 -30.10 6.53 -2.22
N ALA A 100 -29.75 6.57 -0.94
CA ALA A 100 -30.37 5.70 0.05
C ALA A 100 -30.53 6.43 1.39
N SER A 101 -31.70 6.24 2.01
CA SER A 101 -32.06 6.79 3.33
C SER A 101 -31.28 6.19 4.49
N GLU A 102 -30.29 5.34 4.24
CA GLU A 102 -29.16 5.02 5.12
C GLU A 102 -27.95 4.66 4.24
N PRO A 103 -26.70 4.96 4.66
CA PRO A 103 -25.53 4.55 3.90
C PRO A 103 -25.45 3.03 3.88
N ALA A 104 -25.79 2.42 2.74
CA ALA A 104 -25.65 0.98 2.55
C ALA A 104 -24.17 0.61 2.80
N ARG A 105 -23.90 -0.11 3.90
CA ARG A 105 -22.57 -0.63 4.20
C ARG A 105 -22.22 -1.66 3.12
N LEU A 106 -21.36 -1.28 2.19
CA LEU A 106 -20.92 -2.18 1.15
C LEU A 106 -20.06 -3.28 1.78
N ARG A 107 -20.29 -4.51 1.32
CA ARG A 107 -19.60 -5.70 1.82
C ARG A 107 -18.76 -6.27 0.69
N HIS A 108 -17.47 -6.43 0.96
CA HIS A 108 -16.48 -6.79 -0.05
C HIS A 108 -15.82 -8.11 0.31
N LYS A 109 -15.97 -9.15 -0.51
CA LYS A 109 -15.16 -10.37 -0.35
C LYS A 109 -13.72 -10.03 -0.68
N LYS A 110 -12.83 -10.00 0.31
CA LYS A 110 -11.46 -9.49 0.14
C LYS A 110 -10.60 -10.26 -0.86
N ASN A 111 -10.94 -11.52 -1.13
CA ASN A 111 -10.29 -12.35 -2.16
C ASN A 111 -10.92 -12.23 -3.56
N SER A 112 -11.97 -11.42 -3.74
CA SER A 112 -12.68 -11.32 -5.02
C SER A 112 -11.95 -10.43 -6.02
N ALA A 113 -12.27 -10.62 -7.31
CA ALA A 113 -11.82 -9.72 -8.36
C ALA A 113 -12.47 -8.33 -8.25
N SER A 114 -13.70 -8.22 -7.73
CA SER A 114 -14.39 -6.94 -7.52
C SER A 114 -13.68 -6.09 -6.46
N PHE A 115 -13.24 -6.69 -5.36
CA PHE A 115 -12.49 -5.97 -4.32
C PHE A 115 -11.11 -5.51 -4.81
N ARG A 116 -10.41 -6.34 -5.59
CA ARG A 116 -9.13 -5.92 -6.20
C ARG A 116 -9.29 -4.74 -7.15
N ARG A 117 -10.37 -4.75 -7.93
CA ARG A 117 -10.73 -3.61 -8.79
C ARG A 117 -11.06 -2.39 -7.95
N LEU A 118 -11.81 -2.52 -6.85
CA LEU A 118 -12.08 -1.43 -5.91
C LEU A 118 -10.77 -0.79 -5.40
N LEU A 119 -9.81 -1.59 -4.94
CA LEU A 119 -8.50 -1.12 -4.47
C LEU A 119 -7.74 -0.32 -5.54
N GLY A 120 -7.84 -0.73 -6.81
CA GLY A 120 -7.24 -0.06 -7.96
C GLY A 120 -7.94 1.23 -8.33
N ALA A 121 -9.26 1.16 -8.42
CA ALA A 121 -10.19 2.17 -8.89
C ALA A 121 -10.40 3.31 -7.91
N ALA A 122 -10.24 3.04 -6.61
CA ALA A 122 -10.64 3.95 -5.55
C ALA A 122 -9.99 5.32 -5.55
N ILE A 123 -10.80 6.33 -5.20
CA ILE A 123 -10.37 7.69 -4.96
C ILE A 123 -9.81 7.70 -3.54
N TYR A 124 -8.49 7.75 -3.47
CA TYR A 124 -7.76 7.92 -2.24
C TYR A 124 -7.17 9.33 -2.20
N ALA A 125 -6.95 9.82 -0.98
CA ALA A 125 -6.18 11.03 -0.76
C ALA A 125 -4.79 10.87 -1.39
N ARG A 126 -4.37 11.92 -2.10
CA ARG A 126 -3.10 11.96 -2.84
C ARG A 126 -2.01 12.73 -2.10
N SER A 127 -2.34 13.26 -0.92
CA SER A 127 -1.48 14.07 -0.06
C SER A 127 -1.47 13.55 1.38
N GLY A 128 -0.33 13.72 2.05
CA GLY A 128 -0.06 13.19 3.39
C GLY A 128 1.00 12.08 3.40
N VAL A 129 1.87 12.03 2.38
CA VAL A 129 3.14 11.32 2.42
C VAL A 129 4.23 12.33 2.05
N HIS A 130 5.22 12.47 2.92
CA HIS A 130 6.35 13.37 2.72
C HIS A 130 7.44 12.63 1.95
N LEU A 131 7.69 13.02 0.69
CA LEU A 131 8.81 12.51 -0.08
C LEU A 131 10.11 13.19 0.38
N VAL A 132 11.08 12.40 0.82
CA VAL A 132 12.35 12.86 1.39
C VAL A 132 13.52 12.26 0.62
N PRO A 133 14.48 13.06 0.14
CA PRO A 133 15.73 12.54 -0.42
C PRO A 133 16.50 11.69 0.58
N SER A 134 17.15 10.61 0.15
CA SER A 134 17.87 9.71 1.06
C SER A 134 18.92 10.39 1.94
N GLN A 135 19.58 11.43 1.45
CA GLN A 135 20.58 12.19 2.20
C GLN A 135 20.00 13.04 3.34
N ASP A 136 18.71 13.36 3.27
CA ASP A 136 18.02 14.18 4.26
C ASP A 136 17.42 13.32 5.38
N LEU A 137 17.45 11.99 5.22
CA LEU A 137 17.07 11.04 6.25
C LEU A 137 18.12 11.01 7.36
N THR A 138 17.96 11.92 8.32
CA THR A 138 18.80 12.02 9.52
C THR A 138 18.00 11.66 10.78
N PRO A 139 18.66 11.29 11.89
CA PRO A 139 17.98 11.09 13.18
C PRO A 139 17.16 12.31 13.60
N SER A 140 17.72 13.51 13.40
CA SER A 140 17.06 14.77 13.74
C SER A 140 15.84 15.07 12.87
N PHE A 141 15.82 14.58 11.62
CA PHE A 141 14.65 14.65 10.75
C PHE A 141 13.56 13.71 11.27
N LEU A 142 13.91 12.47 11.63
CA LEU A 142 12.96 11.50 12.17
C LEU A 142 12.32 12.00 13.47
N GLN A 143 13.12 12.49 14.42
CA GLN A 143 12.61 13.01 15.70
C GLN A 143 11.62 14.17 15.53
N ARG A 144 11.79 14.98 14.47
CA ARG A 144 10.94 16.14 14.20
C ARG A 144 9.69 15.83 13.40
N ASN A 145 9.74 14.86 12.48
CA ASN A 145 8.71 14.69 11.45
C ASN A 145 8.08 13.30 11.42
N ALA A 146 8.74 12.27 11.97
CA ALA A 146 8.32 10.88 11.75
C ALA A 146 6.94 10.57 12.34
N LEU A 147 6.51 11.34 13.36
CA LEU A 147 5.22 11.19 14.03
C LEU A 147 4.07 11.90 13.31
N ASP A 148 4.36 12.89 12.47
CA ASP A 148 3.33 13.77 11.90
C ASP A 148 2.80 13.21 10.57
N GLU A 149 3.71 12.81 9.68
CA GLU A 149 3.34 12.25 8.37
C GLU A 149 4.24 11.07 7.96
N PRO A 150 3.69 10.08 7.23
CA PRO A 150 4.44 9.03 6.57
C PRO A 150 5.54 9.60 5.69
N VAL A 151 6.74 9.03 5.76
CA VAL A 151 7.89 9.47 4.98
C VAL A 151 8.23 8.43 3.91
N LEU A 152 8.20 8.86 2.65
CA LEU A 152 8.69 8.07 1.52
C LEU A 152 10.10 8.53 1.17
N ILE A 153 11.06 7.63 1.14
CA ILE A 153 12.45 7.97 0.88
C ILE A 153 12.78 7.72 -0.59
N ALA A 154 13.26 8.76 -1.26
CA ALA A 154 13.82 8.67 -2.60
C ALA A 154 15.28 8.21 -2.51
N GLY A 155 15.55 6.93 -2.80
CA GLY A 155 16.91 6.40 -2.85
C GLY A 155 17.00 4.90 -2.56
N GLY A 156 18.13 4.29 -2.92
CA GLY A 156 18.37 2.86 -2.72
C GLY A 156 18.44 2.47 -1.24
N SER A 157 17.67 1.45 -0.85
CA SER A 157 17.52 1.02 0.55
C SER A 157 18.82 0.68 1.27
N HIS A 158 19.81 0.14 0.55
CA HIS A 158 21.09 -0.28 1.13
C HIS A 158 21.97 0.88 1.57
N ASN A 159 22.06 1.94 0.75
CA ASN A 159 22.80 3.15 1.12
C ASN A 159 22.25 3.78 2.39
N ILE A 160 20.92 3.74 2.54
CA ILE A 160 20.20 4.27 3.70
C ILE A 160 20.44 3.41 4.95
N ALA A 161 20.51 2.09 4.80
CA ALA A 161 20.78 1.13 5.87
C ALA A 161 22.26 1.01 6.24
N GLY A 162 23.16 1.71 5.54
CA GLY A 162 24.60 1.59 5.77
C GLY A 162 25.18 0.24 5.32
N LEU A 163 24.50 -0.46 4.41
CA LEU A 163 24.97 -1.71 3.84
C LEU A 163 25.76 -1.48 2.56
N ASN A 164 26.75 -2.34 2.33
CA ASN A 164 27.56 -2.34 1.10
C ASN A 164 26.82 -2.93 -0.10
N GLU A 165 25.76 -3.72 0.14
CA GLU A 165 25.01 -4.43 -0.90
C GLU A 165 23.51 -4.15 -0.77
N ALA A 166 22.81 -4.23 -1.90
CA ALA A 166 21.35 -4.14 -1.95
C ALA A 166 20.69 -5.21 -1.06
N PHE A 167 19.56 -4.85 -0.44
CA PHE A 167 18.74 -5.85 0.23
C PHE A 167 18.37 -7.00 -0.71
N PRO A 168 18.41 -8.25 -0.22
CA PRO A 168 18.05 -9.42 -1.00
C PRO A 168 16.58 -9.36 -1.43
N VAL A 169 16.31 -9.83 -2.64
CA VAL A 169 14.94 -10.05 -3.11
C VAL A 169 14.37 -11.23 -2.32
N ILE A 170 13.19 -11.05 -1.73
CA ILE A 170 12.46 -12.13 -1.07
C ILE A 170 11.44 -12.65 -2.09
N ASP A 171 11.72 -13.81 -2.65
CA ASP A 171 10.90 -14.47 -3.65
C ASP A 171 10.33 -15.80 -3.13
N ALA A 172 9.58 -16.50 -3.98
CA ALA A 172 9.00 -17.80 -3.64
C ALA A 172 10.07 -18.85 -3.28
N ALA A 173 11.24 -18.81 -3.93
CA ALA A 173 12.35 -19.73 -3.64
C ALA A 173 12.92 -19.51 -2.23
N THR A 174 13.01 -18.26 -1.80
CA THR A 174 13.41 -17.89 -0.44
C THR A 174 12.47 -18.52 0.60
N VAL A 175 11.16 -18.44 0.37
CA VAL A 175 10.14 -19.04 1.27
C VAL A 175 10.28 -20.56 1.30
N THR A 176 10.46 -21.20 0.15
CA THR A 176 10.70 -22.65 0.04
C THR A 176 11.92 -23.09 0.85
N GLU A 177 13.05 -22.39 0.73
CA GLU A 177 14.27 -22.71 1.48
C GLU A 177 14.08 -22.57 2.99
N LEU A 178 13.39 -21.51 3.42
CA LEU A 178 13.13 -21.28 4.84
C LEU A 178 12.27 -22.40 5.45
N LEU A 179 11.20 -22.79 4.75
CA LEU A 179 10.34 -23.90 5.15
C LEU A 179 11.09 -25.24 5.17
N ALA A 180 11.96 -25.50 4.19
CA ALA A 180 12.79 -26.71 4.14
C ALA A 180 13.78 -26.81 5.33
N LYS A 181 14.23 -25.66 5.84
CA LYS A 181 15.10 -25.58 7.03
C LYS A 181 14.33 -25.49 8.35
N ASN A 182 13.01 -25.74 8.34
CA ASN A 182 12.13 -25.67 9.51
C ASN A 182 12.08 -24.29 10.19
N HIS A 183 12.28 -23.21 9.44
CA HIS A 183 12.02 -21.86 9.97
C HIS A 183 10.51 -21.60 10.08
N SER A 184 10.11 -20.87 11.12
CA SER A 184 8.70 -20.47 11.29
C SER A 184 8.32 -19.37 10.29
N VAL A 185 7.50 -19.76 9.32
CA VAL A 185 6.86 -18.87 8.33
C VAL A 185 5.36 -18.84 8.57
N ARG A 186 4.74 -17.67 8.49
CA ARG A 186 3.29 -17.51 8.64
C ARG A 186 2.67 -17.06 7.33
N THR A 187 1.42 -17.43 7.12
CA THR A 187 0.60 -16.92 6.02
C THR A 187 -0.68 -16.31 6.58
N THR A 188 -1.25 -15.35 5.85
CA THR A 188 -2.52 -14.71 6.18
C THR A 188 -3.52 -15.03 5.07
N ASP A 189 -4.64 -15.64 5.43
CA ASP A 189 -5.74 -15.88 4.49
C ASP A 189 -6.34 -14.54 4.03
N VAL A 190 -6.46 -14.33 2.72
CA VAL A 190 -6.91 -13.04 2.17
C VAL A 190 -8.38 -12.75 2.48
N ALA A 191 -9.23 -13.76 2.50
CA ALA A 191 -10.66 -13.58 2.72
C ALA A 191 -10.96 -13.29 4.20
N THR A 192 -10.42 -14.10 5.10
CA THR A 192 -10.72 -14.05 6.53
C THR A 192 -9.78 -13.14 7.30
N GLN A 193 -8.60 -12.83 6.73
CA GLN A 193 -7.49 -12.11 7.37
C GLN A 193 -6.96 -12.85 8.61
N THR A 194 -7.19 -14.16 8.71
CA THR A 194 -6.66 -15.00 9.78
C THR A 194 -5.23 -15.43 9.48
N ARG A 195 -4.35 -15.27 10.48
CA ARG A 195 -2.94 -15.68 10.39
C ARG A 195 -2.77 -17.12 10.86
N GLN A 196 -2.02 -17.90 10.11
CA GLN A 196 -1.71 -19.30 10.43
C GLN A 196 -0.26 -19.64 10.11
N GLN A 197 0.24 -20.71 10.72
CA GLN A 197 1.57 -21.24 10.43
C GLN A 197 1.56 -21.90 9.04
N LEU A 198 2.46 -21.46 8.16
CA LEU A 198 2.63 -22.05 6.84
C LEU A 198 3.49 -23.31 6.95
N THR A 199 3.06 -24.39 6.32
CA THR A 199 3.79 -25.66 6.27
C THR A 199 4.42 -25.87 4.91
N SER A 200 5.52 -26.62 4.86
CA SER A 200 6.19 -26.97 3.60
C SER A 200 5.26 -27.70 2.63
N ALA A 201 4.41 -28.59 3.14
CA ALA A 201 3.44 -29.33 2.33
C ALA A 201 2.36 -28.41 1.72
N ALA A 202 1.79 -27.49 2.51
CA ALA A 202 0.79 -26.55 2.00
C ALA A 202 1.40 -25.63 0.92
N TRP A 203 2.59 -25.10 1.18
CA TRP A 203 3.32 -24.26 0.21
C TRP A 203 3.62 -24.99 -1.11
N GLN A 204 4.04 -26.26 -1.04
CA GLN A 204 4.32 -27.08 -2.23
C GLN A 204 3.07 -27.41 -3.04
N SER A 205 1.93 -27.66 -2.38
CA SER A 205 0.64 -27.87 -3.08
C SER A 205 0.28 -26.64 -3.91
N GLU A 206 0.36 -25.46 -3.30
CA GLU A 206 0.02 -24.18 -3.94
C GLU A 206 0.94 -23.86 -5.13
N ILE A 207 2.25 -24.11 -5.00
CA ILE A 207 3.18 -23.96 -6.13
C ILE A 207 2.82 -24.92 -7.26
N SER A 208 2.57 -26.19 -6.94
CA SER A 208 2.27 -27.22 -7.94
C SER A 208 0.98 -26.92 -8.70
N GLU A 209 -0.04 -26.44 -7.99
CA GLU A 209 -1.31 -26.02 -8.56
C GLU A 209 -1.15 -24.78 -9.44
N ALA A 210 -0.32 -23.81 -9.02
CA ALA A 210 -0.02 -22.62 -9.79
C ALA A 210 0.71 -22.92 -11.10
N GLU A 211 1.61 -23.90 -11.11
CA GLU A 211 2.33 -24.34 -12.32
C GLU A 211 1.40 -25.04 -13.32
N GLN A 212 0.40 -25.80 -12.84
CA GLN A 212 -0.49 -26.59 -13.69
C GLN A 212 -1.54 -25.75 -14.42
N GLN A 213 -2.00 -24.65 -13.83
CA GLN A 213 -3.14 -23.91 -14.36
C GLN A 213 -2.78 -22.87 -15.43
N GLU A 214 -1.48 -22.61 -15.74
CA GLU A 214 -0.96 -21.59 -16.70
C GLU A 214 -1.57 -20.18 -16.57
N ASN A 215 -2.41 -19.97 -15.56
CA ASN A 215 -3.23 -18.82 -15.30
C ASN A 215 -2.82 -18.37 -13.89
N GLN A 216 -2.62 -17.07 -13.72
CA GLN A 216 -2.02 -16.44 -12.53
C GLN A 216 -2.66 -16.87 -11.19
N LEU A 217 -2.33 -18.06 -10.67
CA LEU A 217 -2.60 -18.35 -9.26
C LEU A 217 -1.66 -17.53 -8.42
N THR A 218 -2.31 -16.88 -7.48
CA THR A 218 -1.75 -15.97 -6.53
C THR A 218 -1.17 -16.83 -5.42
N LEU A 219 0.13 -17.13 -5.49
CA LEU A 219 0.84 -17.81 -4.41
C LEU A 219 0.47 -17.19 -3.06
N PRO A 220 0.36 -17.98 -1.99
CA PRO A 220 0.03 -17.43 -0.69
C PRO A 220 1.10 -16.43 -0.24
N ASN A 221 0.69 -15.44 0.54
CA ASN A 221 1.65 -14.55 1.19
C ASN A 221 2.40 -15.31 2.29
N ALA A 222 3.62 -14.87 2.58
CA ALA A 222 4.47 -15.42 3.61
C ALA A 222 5.16 -14.31 4.40
N GLU A 223 5.17 -14.43 5.73
CA GLU A 223 5.83 -13.53 6.66
C GLU A 223 6.71 -14.34 7.62
N PHE A 224 7.94 -13.91 7.85
CA PHE A 224 8.87 -14.57 8.76
C PHE A 224 9.79 -13.56 9.45
N ARG A 225 10.30 -13.90 10.63
CA ARG A 225 11.34 -13.10 11.29
C ARG A 225 12.67 -13.32 10.60
N LEU A 226 13.45 -12.27 10.38
CA LEU A 226 14.80 -12.40 9.83
C LEU A 226 15.77 -13.01 10.82
N LEU A 227 15.54 -12.79 12.12
CA LEU A 227 16.35 -13.36 13.20
C LEU A 227 16.43 -14.89 13.07
N ARG A 228 17.65 -15.45 13.16
CA ARG A 228 17.96 -16.87 12.97
C ARG A 228 17.67 -17.40 11.56
N THR A 229 17.67 -16.53 10.54
CA THR A 229 17.65 -16.94 9.14
C THR A 229 18.95 -16.50 8.44
N PRO A 230 19.30 -17.08 7.27
CA PRO A 230 20.45 -16.61 6.47
C PRO A 230 20.37 -15.14 6.03
N LEU A 231 19.20 -14.51 6.13
CA LEU A 231 18.96 -13.12 5.75
C LEU A 231 19.26 -12.13 6.89
N GLN A 232 19.47 -12.60 8.12
CA GLN A 232 19.69 -11.75 9.30
C GLN A 232 20.84 -10.75 9.11
N SER A 233 21.94 -11.16 8.48
CA SER A 233 23.11 -10.30 8.26
C SER A 233 23.05 -9.49 6.96
N LYS A 234 22.00 -9.66 6.15
CA LYS A 234 21.86 -9.03 4.82
C LYS A 234 20.85 -7.90 4.79
N VAL A 235 20.14 -7.67 5.88
CA VAL A 235 19.12 -6.64 6.02
C VAL A 235 19.36 -5.93 7.34
N ASP A 236 19.41 -4.61 7.28
CA ASP A 236 19.51 -3.76 8.46
C ASP A 236 18.54 -2.58 8.32
N ALA A 237 18.15 -1.99 9.45
CA ALA A 237 17.33 -0.80 9.45
C ALA A 237 18.13 0.41 8.90
N PRO A 238 17.44 1.44 8.38
CA PRO A 238 18.08 2.73 8.08
C PRO A 238 18.96 3.22 9.23
N VAL A 239 20.15 3.74 8.94
CA VAL A 239 21.09 4.25 9.97
C VAL A 239 20.45 5.35 10.83
N ALA A 240 19.58 6.17 10.24
CA ALA A 240 18.83 7.17 10.99
C ALA A 240 17.82 6.54 11.97
N VAL A 241 17.20 5.41 11.61
CA VAL A 241 16.25 4.67 12.45
C VAL A 241 16.99 3.99 13.59
N THR A 242 18.14 3.35 13.32
CA THR A 242 18.90 2.67 14.39
C THR A 242 19.33 3.62 15.50
N GLN A 243 19.61 4.88 15.17
CA GLN A 243 20.00 5.94 16.11
C GLN A 243 18.86 6.53 16.94
N VAL A 244 17.60 6.24 16.61
CA VAL A 244 16.42 6.71 17.38
C VAL A 244 15.59 5.57 17.97
N ASP A 245 15.87 4.33 17.57
CA ASP A 245 15.20 3.13 18.07
C ASP A 245 15.60 2.83 19.52
N TRP A 246 14.61 2.78 20.41
CA TRP A 246 14.82 2.45 21.82
C TRP A 246 15.48 1.09 22.04
N HIS A 247 15.31 0.13 21.13
CA HIS A 247 16.03 -1.15 21.21
C HIS A 247 17.55 -0.97 21.21
N ASN A 248 18.06 0.01 20.46
CA ASN A 248 19.50 0.28 20.36
C ASN A 248 19.99 1.29 21.41
N LEU A 249 19.09 2.11 21.95
CA LEU A 249 19.42 3.17 22.91
C LEU A 249 19.34 2.73 24.36
N LEU A 250 18.49 1.74 24.68
CA LEU A 250 18.35 1.24 26.03
C LEU A 250 19.43 0.18 26.32
N PRO A 251 20.03 0.17 27.53
CA PRO A 251 20.97 -0.87 27.92
C PRO A 251 20.28 -2.23 27.87
N ASN A 252 20.88 -3.21 27.17
CA ASN A 252 20.47 -4.60 27.30
C ASN A 252 20.78 -5.05 28.73
N ASN A 253 19.76 -5.26 29.55
CA ASN A 253 19.90 -5.82 30.90
C ASN A 253 20.24 -7.33 30.90
N ASP A 254 20.87 -7.84 29.83
CA ASP A 254 21.28 -9.23 29.77
C ASP A 254 22.59 -9.41 30.55
N ASP A 255 22.44 -10.06 31.70
CA ASP A 255 23.46 -10.42 32.66
C ASP A 255 24.69 -11.09 32.03
N GLY A 256 25.87 -10.53 32.30
CA GLY A 256 27.11 -11.28 32.53
C GLY A 256 27.77 -12.03 31.37
N SER A 257 27.19 -12.09 30.17
CA SER A 257 27.90 -12.58 28.98
C SER A 257 28.49 -11.39 28.22
N GLY A 258 29.81 -11.27 28.20
CA GLY A 258 30.56 -10.18 27.57
C GLY A 258 30.47 -10.16 26.04
N SER A 259 29.26 -10.16 25.49
CA SER A 259 28.99 -9.86 24.08
C SER A 259 28.56 -8.40 23.95
N THR A 260 29.55 -7.51 23.95
CA THR A 260 29.41 -6.11 23.52
C THR A 260 29.22 -6.03 22.00
N GLY A 261 28.17 -6.67 21.48
CA GLY A 261 27.93 -6.76 20.04
C GLY A 261 26.46 -6.56 19.70
N ASN A 262 26.16 -5.49 18.96
CA ASN A 262 24.96 -5.27 18.13
C ASN A 262 23.92 -6.40 18.19
N ALA A 263 23.11 -6.44 19.25
CA ALA A 263 22.00 -7.36 19.31
C ALA A 263 21.07 -7.01 18.14
N THR A 264 20.89 -7.93 17.19
CA THR A 264 20.06 -7.66 16.02
C THR A 264 18.62 -7.49 16.48
N ASN A 265 17.98 -6.38 16.12
CA ASN A 265 16.60 -6.12 16.53
C ASN A 265 15.71 -7.31 16.14
N PRO A 266 15.06 -7.99 17.10
CA PRO A 266 14.27 -9.20 16.82
C PRO A 266 12.99 -8.91 16.03
N ASN A 267 12.63 -7.62 15.87
CA ASN A 267 11.41 -7.16 15.19
C ASN A 267 11.66 -6.76 13.72
N VAL A 268 12.63 -7.39 13.06
CA VAL A 268 12.82 -7.27 11.60
C VAL A 268 12.23 -8.49 10.90
N PHE A 269 11.37 -8.24 9.91
CA PHE A 269 10.59 -9.26 9.22
C PHE A 269 10.83 -9.23 7.71
N GLY A 270 10.83 -10.41 7.11
CA GLY A 270 10.73 -10.60 5.66
C GLY A 270 9.29 -10.92 5.28
N VAL A 271 8.82 -10.34 4.18
CA VAL A 271 7.47 -10.57 3.65
C VAL A 271 7.54 -10.86 2.16
N PHE A 272 6.92 -11.95 1.74
CA PHE A 272 6.61 -12.27 0.36
C PHE A 272 5.10 -12.13 0.14
N LEU A 273 4.70 -11.38 -0.87
CA LEU A 273 3.31 -11.25 -1.28
C LEU A 273 3.19 -11.79 -2.70
N GLY A 274 2.39 -12.84 -2.88
CA GLY A 274 1.98 -13.23 -4.22
C GLY A 274 1.16 -12.13 -4.88
N ALA A 275 1.05 -12.20 -6.21
CA ALA A 275 0.20 -11.26 -6.96
C ALA A 275 -1.19 -11.19 -6.34
N ASN A 276 -1.81 -10.02 -6.30
CA ASN A 276 -3.15 -9.80 -5.76
C ASN A 276 -3.34 -10.14 -4.26
N ALA A 277 -2.27 -10.39 -3.50
CA ALA A 277 -2.37 -10.55 -2.06
C ALA A 277 -2.90 -9.26 -1.43
N TYR A 278 -3.70 -9.38 -0.37
CA TYR A 278 -4.21 -8.27 0.42
C TYR A 278 -4.11 -8.58 1.91
N LEU A 279 -3.44 -7.69 2.64
CA LEU A 279 -3.31 -7.70 4.10
C LEU A 279 -3.99 -6.46 4.65
N ASP A 280 -4.95 -6.67 5.54
CA ASP A 280 -5.85 -5.62 6.02
C ASP A 280 -5.18 -4.58 6.92
N PHE A 281 -5.95 -3.53 7.24
CA PHE A 281 -5.49 -2.44 8.10
C PHE A 281 -5.03 -2.96 9.47
N VAL A 282 -3.81 -2.58 9.85
CA VAL A 282 -3.22 -2.84 11.16
C VAL A 282 -2.61 -1.58 11.77
N VAL A 283 -2.64 -1.52 13.10
CA VAL A 283 -1.84 -0.60 13.91
C VAL A 283 -0.68 -1.40 14.49
N ALA A 284 0.53 -0.86 14.41
CA ALA A 284 1.68 -1.50 15.03
C ALA A 284 1.47 -1.60 16.56
N PRO A 285 1.77 -2.75 17.20
CA PRO A 285 1.62 -2.91 18.63
C PRO A 285 2.33 -1.79 19.40
N GLY A 286 1.66 -1.20 20.39
CA GLY A 286 2.22 -0.10 21.19
C GLY A 286 2.43 1.21 20.41
N GLY A 287 1.87 1.36 19.20
CA GLY A 287 2.05 2.55 18.38
C GLY A 287 3.47 2.67 17.80
N GLN A 288 4.18 1.55 17.65
CA GLN A 288 5.53 1.55 17.12
C GLN A 288 5.63 2.16 15.71
N CYS A 289 6.79 2.73 15.42
CA CYS A 289 7.16 3.11 14.07
C CYS A 289 7.66 1.91 13.27
N THR A 290 7.27 1.84 12.00
CA THR A 290 7.65 0.79 11.06
C THR A 290 8.34 1.40 9.87
N TRP A 291 9.46 0.81 9.46
CA TRP A 291 10.06 1.05 8.16
C TRP A 291 9.85 -0.18 7.27
N LEU A 292 9.80 0.05 5.96
CA LEU A 292 9.56 -0.92 4.93
C LEU A 292 10.50 -0.65 3.76
N SER A 293 10.98 -1.71 3.12
CA SER A 293 11.67 -1.61 1.83
C SER A 293 11.10 -2.65 0.87
N VAL A 294 10.71 -2.21 -0.32
CA VAL A 294 10.27 -3.11 -1.40
C VAL A 294 11.50 -3.57 -2.19
N THR A 295 11.81 -4.87 -2.14
CA THR A 295 13.00 -5.43 -2.80
C THR A 295 12.70 -6.03 -4.17
N GLY A 296 11.44 -6.38 -4.46
CA GLY A 296 10.97 -6.81 -5.77
C GLY A 296 9.49 -6.49 -5.98
N GLY A 297 9.08 -6.35 -7.25
CA GLY A 297 7.68 -6.14 -7.62
C GLY A 297 7.13 -4.72 -7.35
N GLU A 298 5.81 -4.67 -7.18
CA GLU A 298 5.02 -3.49 -6.90
C GLU A 298 4.20 -3.73 -5.64
N LEU A 299 4.19 -2.74 -4.74
CA LEU A 299 3.40 -2.78 -3.52
C LEU A 299 2.53 -1.53 -3.45
N TRP A 300 1.24 -1.73 -3.23
CA TRP A 300 0.30 -0.68 -2.89
C TRP A 300 0.12 -0.65 -1.37
N VAL A 301 0.29 0.53 -0.82
CA VAL A 301 0.18 0.76 0.62
C VAL A 301 -0.91 1.79 0.87
N TYR A 302 -1.94 1.41 1.63
CA TYR A 302 -2.99 2.34 2.04
C TYR A 302 -2.77 2.81 3.46
N LEU A 303 -3.16 4.05 3.72
CA LEU A 303 -2.75 4.81 4.89
C LEU A 303 -3.91 5.62 5.44
N ILE A 304 -4.20 5.48 6.73
CA ILE A 304 -5.23 6.29 7.37
C ILE A 304 -4.59 7.08 8.53
N PRO A 305 -4.71 8.42 8.55
CA PRO A 305 -4.16 9.25 9.61
C PRO A 305 -4.75 8.86 10.97
N PRO A 306 -3.95 8.86 12.06
CA PRO A 306 -4.41 8.47 13.39
C PRO A 306 -5.19 9.61 14.10
N THR A 307 -6.26 10.10 13.47
CA THR A 307 -7.19 11.04 14.14
C THR A 307 -8.00 10.30 15.21
N LYS A 308 -8.65 11.05 16.11
CA LYS A 308 -9.51 10.47 17.16
C LYS A 308 -10.67 9.70 16.53
N GLU A 309 -11.23 10.27 15.46
CA GLU A 309 -12.35 9.72 14.69
C GLU A 309 -11.93 8.43 13.97
N ASN A 310 -10.77 8.43 13.30
CA ASN A 310 -10.24 7.25 12.63
C ASN A 310 -9.83 6.14 13.61
N THR A 311 -9.40 6.49 14.81
CA THR A 311 -9.09 5.51 15.87
C THR A 311 -10.35 4.80 16.36
N VAL A 312 -11.45 5.54 16.53
CA VAL A 312 -12.76 4.98 16.83
C VAL A 312 -13.25 4.09 15.68
N ALA A 313 -13.16 4.57 14.44
CA ALA A 313 -13.53 3.80 13.26
C ALA A 313 -12.73 2.49 13.13
N PHE A 314 -11.42 2.52 13.39
CA PHE A 314 -10.57 1.33 13.38
C PHE A 314 -11.00 0.30 14.43
N ARG A 315 -11.27 0.73 15.66
CA ARG A 315 -11.73 -0.14 16.74
C ARG A 315 -13.07 -0.78 16.37
N ASP A 316 -14.03 0.03 15.93
CA ASP A 316 -15.39 -0.44 15.60
C ASP A 316 -15.37 -1.37 14.38
N TRP A 317 -14.46 -1.12 13.43
CA TRP A 317 -14.22 -2.03 12.30
C TRP A 317 -13.57 -3.36 12.72
N LYS A 318 -12.58 -3.35 13.61
CA LYS A 318 -11.98 -4.59 14.15
C LYS A 318 -12.98 -5.44 14.91
N SER A 319 -13.99 -4.83 15.52
CA SER A 319 -15.08 -5.50 16.21
C SER A 319 -16.32 -5.74 15.35
N ASP A 320 -16.27 -5.46 14.04
CA ASP A 320 -17.39 -5.70 13.13
C ASP A 320 -17.66 -7.22 13.04
N PRO A 321 -18.89 -7.70 13.29
CA PRO A 321 -19.21 -9.13 13.21
C PRO A 321 -18.96 -9.71 11.82
N ASP A 322 -19.04 -8.87 10.78
CA ASP A 322 -18.75 -9.24 9.39
C ASP A 322 -17.35 -8.78 8.95
N PHE A 323 -16.36 -8.81 9.85
CA PHE A 323 -15.00 -8.32 9.61
C PHE A 323 -14.41 -8.79 8.27
N ALA A 324 -14.66 -10.03 7.87
CA ALA A 324 -14.19 -10.61 6.60
C ALA A 324 -14.65 -9.83 5.36
N THR A 325 -15.74 -9.08 5.45
CA THR A 325 -16.30 -8.30 4.34
C THR A 325 -16.33 -6.79 4.57
N ALA A 326 -15.95 -6.33 5.76
CA ALA A 326 -15.90 -4.92 6.10
C ALA A 326 -14.61 -4.26 5.59
N PHE A 327 -14.72 -3.06 5.00
CA PHE A 327 -13.58 -2.29 4.50
C PHE A 327 -13.42 -0.98 5.28
N LEU A 328 -12.31 -0.83 6.01
CA LEU A 328 -12.10 0.30 6.92
C LEU A 328 -12.20 1.68 6.25
N PRO A 329 -11.67 1.92 5.03
CA PRO A 329 -11.71 3.24 4.40
C PRO A 329 -13.10 3.83 4.22
N GLU A 330 -14.14 3.00 4.14
CA GLU A 330 -15.53 3.45 4.07
C GLU A 330 -16.03 4.07 5.39
N LYS A 331 -15.33 3.82 6.50
CA LYS A 331 -15.63 4.34 7.83
C LYS A 331 -14.71 5.48 8.26
N THR A 332 -13.82 5.95 7.37
CA THR A 332 -12.81 6.96 7.69
C THR A 332 -12.91 8.13 6.74
N GLU A 333 -12.61 9.33 7.23
CA GLU A 333 -12.67 10.55 6.42
C GLU A 333 -11.59 10.60 5.34
N LYS A 334 -10.43 10.01 5.64
CA LYS A 334 -9.24 10.09 4.77
C LYS A 334 -8.50 8.76 4.74
N CYS A 335 -8.33 8.23 3.54
CA CYS A 335 -7.43 7.12 3.24
C CYS A 335 -6.52 7.51 2.08
N ILE A 336 -5.21 7.38 2.26
CA ILE A 336 -4.16 7.70 1.28
C ILE A 336 -3.73 6.41 0.60
N LYS A 337 -3.50 6.45 -0.72
CA LYS A 337 -2.89 5.35 -1.49
C LYS A 337 -1.49 5.75 -1.92
N ASP A 338 -0.50 5.00 -1.48
CA ASP A 338 0.89 5.11 -1.90
C ASP A 338 1.28 3.90 -2.74
N ILE A 339 1.96 4.13 -3.87
CA ILE A 339 2.39 3.08 -4.80
C ILE A 339 3.91 3.03 -4.77
N SER A 340 4.44 1.96 -4.19
CA SER A 340 5.87 1.68 -4.11
C SER A 340 6.26 0.65 -5.17
N ARG A 341 6.91 1.09 -6.24
CA ARG A 341 7.41 0.25 -7.34
C ARG A 341 8.91 0.09 -7.29
N VAL A 342 9.42 -1.10 -7.55
CA VAL A 342 10.83 -1.31 -7.93
C VAL A 342 10.94 -1.08 -9.44
N GLN A 343 11.15 0.16 -9.88
CA GLN A 343 11.62 0.41 -11.25
C GLN A 343 13.15 0.32 -11.28
N GLN A 344 13.73 -0.08 -12.43
CA GLN A 344 15.17 -0.30 -12.63
C GLN A 344 16.11 0.88 -12.23
N ARG A 345 15.56 2.03 -11.82
CA ARG A 345 16.32 3.20 -11.37
C ARG A 345 15.96 3.72 -9.97
N TRP A 346 14.91 3.21 -9.31
CA TRP A 346 14.47 3.74 -8.01
C TRP A 346 13.89 2.61 -7.14
N LYS A 347 14.69 2.08 -6.22
CA LYS A 347 14.19 1.33 -5.05
C LYS A 347 13.64 2.37 -4.07
N ARG A 348 12.49 2.11 -3.44
CA ARG A 348 11.86 3.03 -2.49
C ARG A 348 11.78 2.37 -1.12
N SER A 349 12.29 3.07 -0.12
CA SER A 349 12.10 2.75 1.29
C SER A 349 11.08 3.70 1.87
N LEU A 350 10.22 3.20 2.74
CA LEU A 350 9.18 3.95 3.41
C LEU A 350 9.42 3.86 4.91
N VAL A 351 9.40 4.98 5.63
CA VAL A 351 9.51 5.03 7.09
C VAL A 351 8.26 5.71 7.64
N ARG A 352 7.62 5.11 8.65
CA ARG A 352 6.38 5.62 9.23
C ARG A 352 6.34 5.45 10.73
N CYS A 353 5.74 6.39 11.44
CA CYS A 353 5.27 6.17 12.81
C CYS A 353 3.75 6.20 12.88
N CYS A 354 3.14 5.35 13.70
CA CYS A 354 1.78 5.53 14.22
C CYS A 354 0.58 5.55 13.23
N TRP A 355 0.70 5.08 11.98
CA TRP A 355 -0.43 5.10 11.02
C TRP A 355 -1.01 3.71 10.76
N ASN A 356 -2.35 3.64 10.64
CA ASN A 356 -3.07 2.46 10.15
C ASN A 356 -2.61 2.16 8.72
N TYR A 357 -2.19 0.93 8.43
CA TYR A 357 -1.73 0.57 7.07
C TYR A 357 -2.28 -0.75 6.54
N VAL A 358 -2.51 -0.80 5.22
CA VAL A 358 -2.74 -2.01 4.41
C VAL A 358 -1.55 -2.24 3.50
N MET A 359 -1.28 -3.51 3.22
CA MET A 359 -0.36 -3.93 2.17
C MET A 359 -1.10 -4.78 1.14
N THR A 360 -0.94 -4.47 -0.14
CA THR A 360 -1.39 -5.34 -1.22
C THR A 360 -0.40 -5.29 -2.37
N SER A 361 -0.22 -6.44 -3.02
CA SER A 361 0.72 -6.64 -4.13
C SER A 361 0.02 -6.83 -5.45
#